data_AF-A0A924C0N5-F1
#
_entry.id   AF-A0A924C0N5-F1
#
_cell.length_a   1.000
_cell.length_b   1.000
_cell.length_c   1.000
_cell.angle_alpha   90.00
_cell.angle_beta   90.00
_cell.angle_gamma   90.00
#
_symmetry.space_group_name_H-M   'P 1'
#
loop_
_entity.id
_entity.type
_entity.pdbx_description
1 polymer ?
#
loop_
_entity_poly.entity_id
_entity_poly.type
_entity_poly.pdbx_seq_one_letter_code
_entity_poly.pdbx_strand_id
1 'polypeptide(L)' 'MSSLLFQVERCLRRQNIAASRFGRDFAGDPRFVFDLREGREPRPRTAARVLAFIAAGAPDNRR' A
#
# COMPACT_ATOMS: atom_id res chain seq x y z
N MET A 1 0.37 -0.32 -15.88
CA MET A 1 0.43 -0.01 -14.43
C MET A 1 -0.96 -0.16 -13.84
N SER A 2 -1.16 -1.07 -12.89
CA SER A 2 -2.47 -1.28 -12.26
C SER A 2 -2.89 -0.05 -11.43
N SER A 3 -4.18 0.29 -11.48
CA SER A 3 -4.76 1.44 -10.73
C SER A 3 -4.44 1.36 -9.22
N LEU A 4 -4.36 0.14 -8.67
CA LEU A 4 -4.05 -0.08 -7.26
C LEU A 4 -2.60 0.28 -6.90
N LEU A 5 -1.61 -0.24 -7.64
CA LEU A 5 -0.21 0.04 -7.36
C LEU A 5 0.06 1.54 -7.44
N PHE A 6 -0.54 2.23 -8.41
CA PHE A 6 -0.44 3.68 -8.51
C PHE A 6 -0.92 4.41 -7.25
N GLN A 7 -2.07 4.02 -6.69
CA GLN A 7 -2.59 4.64 -5.46
C GLN A 7 -1.68 4.37 -4.26
N VAL A 8 -1.14 3.15 -4.15
CA VAL A 8 -0.17 2.78 -3.10
C VAL A 8 1.09 3.64 -3.22
N GLU A 9 1.71 3.71 -4.40
CA GLU A 9 2.93 4.50 -4.62
C GLU A 9 2.72 6.01 -4.38
N ARG A 10 1.54 6.54 -4.71
CA ARG A 10 1.18 7.91 -4.40
C ARG A 10 1.09 8.14 -2.89
N CYS A 11 0.49 7.20 -2.17
CA CYS A 11 0.41 7.22 -0.72
C CYS A 11 1.80 7.21 -0.07
N LEU A 12 2.68 6.28 -0.48
CA LEU A 12 4.05 6.19 0.04
C LEU A 12 4.81 7.51 -0.11
N ARG A 13 4.74 8.12 -1.30
CA ARG A 13 5.40 9.40 -1.58
C ARG A 13 4.83 10.56 -0.76
N ARG A 14 3.50 10.67 -0.65
CA ARG A 14 2.85 11.78 0.08
C ARG A 14 3.15 11.75 1.59
N GLN A 15 3.24 10.56 2.15
CA GLN A 15 3.41 10.32 3.59
C GLN A 15 4.85 10.01 3.99
N ASN A 16 5.76 9.97 3.01
CA ASN A 16 7.18 9.63 3.20
C ASN A 16 7.39 8.34 4.01
N ILE A 17 6.58 7.31 3.74
CA ILE A 17 6.68 6.01 4.40
C ILE A 17 7.37 4.98 3.51
N ALA A 18 8.14 4.09 4.14
CA ALA A 18 8.74 2.95 3.45
C ALA A 18 7.66 1.94 2.99
N ALA A 19 7.87 1.35 1.82
CA ALA A 19 7.00 0.31 1.26
C ALA A 19 6.82 -0.90 2.21
N SER A 20 7.89 -1.28 2.91
CA SER A 20 7.89 -2.35 3.91
C SER A 20 7.04 -2.01 5.15
N ARG A 21 7.05 -0.75 5.59
CA ARG A 21 6.21 -0.27 6.69
C ARG A 21 4.74 -0.30 6.29
N PHE A 22 4.40 0.22 5.11
CA PHE A 22 3.03 0.16 4.60
C PHE A 22 2.49 -1.27 4.59
N GLY A 23 3.27 -2.22 4.04
CA GLY A 23 2.85 -3.63 3.98
C GLY A 23 2.66 -4.25 5.37
N ARG A 24 3.56 -3.95 6.31
CA ARG A 24 3.44 -4.38 7.70
C ARG A 24 2.20 -3.82 8.38
N ASP A 25 1.92 -2.53 8.21
CA ASP A 25 0.80 -1.87 8.87
C ASP A 25 -0.56 -2.29 8.25
N PHE A 26 -0.59 -2.59 6.95
CA PHE A 26 -1.80 -3.03 6.26
C PHE A 26 -2.11 -4.53 6.45
N ALA A 27 -1.10 -5.38 6.24
CA ALA A 27 -1.29 -6.84 6.11
C ALA A 27 -0.38 -7.67 7.02
N GLY A 28 0.45 -7.03 7.85
CA GLY A 28 1.51 -7.74 8.59
C GLY A 28 2.64 -8.25 7.68
N ASP A 29 2.66 -7.85 6.41
CA ASP A 29 3.56 -8.39 5.38
C ASP A 29 4.42 -7.27 4.78
N PRO A 30 5.73 -7.18 5.12
CA PRO A 30 6.60 -6.16 4.57
C PRO A 30 6.88 -6.33 3.07
N ARG A 31 6.56 -7.49 2.47
CA ARG A 31 6.74 -7.75 1.04
C ARG A 31 5.55 -7.29 0.20
N PHE A 32 4.42 -6.97 0.81
CA PHE A 32 3.17 -6.70 0.12
C PHE A 32 3.32 -5.75 -1.09
N VAL A 33 3.89 -4.56 -0.87
CA VAL A 33 4.06 -3.57 -1.96
C VAL A 33 5.09 -4.02 -2.99
N PHE A 34 6.15 -4.71 -2.56
CA PHE A 34 7.15 -5.23 -3.48
C PHE A 34 6.54 -6.26 -4.43
N ASP A 35 5.72 -7.17 -3.91
CA ASP A 35 5.03 -8.13 -4.77
C ASP A 35 4.08 -7.42 -5.75
N LEU A 36 3.39 -6.34 -5.34
CA LEU A 36 2.59 -5.53 -6.28
C LEU A 36 3.44 -4.91 -7.39
N ARG A 37 4.67 -4.48 -7.09
CA ARG A 37 5.64 -3.96 -8.09
C ARG A 37 6.10 -5.04 -9.06
N GLU A 38 6.26 -6.27 -8.57
CA GLU A 38 6.55 -7.46 -9.38
C GLU A 38 5.33 -7.99 -10.17
N GLY A 39 4.17 -7.31 -10.09
CA GLY A 39 2.98 -7.65 -10.86
C GLY A 39 1.98 -8.56 -10.15
N ARG A 40 2.14 -8.82 -8.84
CA ARG A 40 1.11 -9.50 -8.05
C ARG A 40 -0.20 -8.73 -8.13
N GLU A 41 -1.25 -9.41 -8.55
CA GLU A 41 -2.60 -8.85 -8.54
C GLU A 41 -3.37 -9.36 -7.30
N PRO A 42 -3.63 -8.49 -6.32
CA PRO A 42 -4.41 -8.87 -5.16
C PRO A 42 -5.87 -9.08 -5.56
N ARG A 43 -6.53 -10.02 -4.88
CA ARG A 43 -7.98 -10.27 -5.07
C ARG A 43 -8.77 -8.97 -4.88
N PRO A 44 -9.93 -8.80 -5.55
CA PRO A 44 -10.74 -7.59 -5.46
C PRO A 44 -11.04 -7.12 -4.03
N ARG A 45 -11.33 -8.07 -3.10
CA ARG A 45 -11.52 -7.77 -1.68
C ARG A 45 -10.29 -7.16 -1.01
N THR A 46 -9.09 -7.66 -1.33
CA THR A 46 -7.83 -7.12 -0.79
C THR A 46 -7.55 -5.75 -1.39
N ALA A 47 -7.76 -5.56 -2.69
CA ALA A 47 -7.61 -4.26 -3.33
C ALA A 47 -8.53 -3.20 -2.70
N ALA A 48 -9.79 -3.53 -2.45
CA ALA A 48 -10.73 -2.63 -1.77
C ALA A 48 -10.26 -2.26 -0.35
N ARG A 49 -9.74 -3.23 0.42
CA ARG A 49 -9.17 -2.98 1.75
C ARG A 49 -7.95 -2.06 1.72
N VAL A 50 -7.06 -2.22 0.73
CA VAL A 50 -5.90 -1.33 0.55
C VAL A 50 -6.37 0.11 0.28
N LEU A 51 -7.36 0.29 -0.60
CA LEU A 51 -7.89 1.61 -0.91
C LEU A 51 -8.56 2.26 0.31
N ALA A 52 -9.34 1.48 1.08
CA ALA A 52 -9.94 1.94 2.32
C ALA A 52 -8.87 2.32 3.36
N PHE A 53 -7.79 1.55 3.47
CA PHE A 53 -6.66 1.84 4.36
C PHE A 53 -5.94 3.14 3.97
N ILE A 54 -5.73 3.39 2.68
CA ILE A 54 -5.18 4.66 2.19
C ILE A 54 -6.11 5.83 2.53
N ALA A 55 -7.43 5.66 2.31
CA ALA A 55 -8.43 6.68 2.57
C ALA A 55 -8.58 7.03 4.06
N ALA A 56 -8.38 6.05 4.95
CA ALA A 56 -8.45 6.23 6.40
C ALA A 56 -7.25 7.00 7.00
N GLY A 57 -6.31 7.45 6.17
CA GLY A 57 -5.05 8.05 6.64
C GLY A 57 -4.05 6.96 6.99
N ALA A 58 -3.59 6.24 5.96
CA ALA A 58 -2.48 5.29 6.05
C ALA A 58 -1.31 5.87 6.87
N PRO A 59 -0.42 5.04 7.44
CA PRO A 59 0.66 5.49 8.30
C PRO A 59 1.44 6.67 7.73
N ASP A 60 1.78 7.64 8.58
CA ASP A 60 2.60 8.80 8.26
C ASP A 60 3.93 8.70 9.02
N ASN A 61 5.03 9.10 8.38
CA ASN A 61 6.33 9.20 9.02
C ASN A 61 6.56 10.53 9.75
N ARG A 62 5.62 11.49 9.62
CA ARG A 62 5.68 12.81 10.27
C ARG A 62 5.05 12.85 11.67
N ARG A 63 4.47 11.75 12.15
CA ARG A 63 3.91 11.61 13.51
C ARG A 63 4.89 10.97 14.46
#